data_AF-A0A0G4J731-F1
#
_entry.id   AF-A0A0G4J731-F1
#
_cell.length_a   1.000
_cell.length_b   1.000
_cell.length_c   1.000
_cell.angle_alpha   90.00
_cell.angle_beta   90.00
_cell.angle_gamma   90.00
#
_symmetry.space_group_name_H-M   'P 1'
#
loop_
_entity.id
_entity.type
_entity.pdbx_description
1 polymer ?
#
loop_
_entity_poly.entity_id
_entity_poly.type
_entity_poly.pdbx_seq_one_letter_code
_entity_poly.pdbx_strand_id
1 'polypeptide(L)'
;MASQTSVPCTWRPELRQLRRTVPDWALTEDTTPWHWADADLSSVAWTPILDRPSAFEQTVYRQALRADCRLTMRALLAGVCLAAAACATFDVIDSVEGFGSVSLYSPAISATVGPQKPLTNPFEGVIRVVVTDPCDPSDRGDLKDKIVVLGLDPPSTCSYEKMYLHFQAAGAKAVLFSKSRVTPGYNLYRRDAQLAAVTSRMDMMFLQISPSRKLHAALKTGMRARVSPDPNVWKPVFGSWYYQTFLRFLPGCVLIAAGLAAATFLTMHIRLISDSFLAQYSVERRTMRRRVTYIWERISGLQLMILLTEAVSATILGLALVIGGWCSTSNLPAPVVLYFMTAMSGEGFACSKMAAIVWNRKLHETFPVEKPSVMTRLFRGDWWWGSAALCLVPLSISTALSILMSQYHRTTAFQALVTATFLALQILVGSHIIYEVCRYHREVSRVAKSVQGTVNTTAVNTFLRRISRCVLMLSMSMAMQVVASLIIICFLQFFFSPPGWTIAYGLFLNGRAVDSASRVAMFRPIRRNNAPADGSRFTSPAKSSATSSIMRSKRTAGTM
;
A
#
# COMPACT_ATOMS: atom_id res chain seq x y z
N MET A 1 19.56 -49.01 10.02
CA MET A 1 19.14 -50.16 9.20
C MET A 1 17.63 -50.15 9.11
N ALA A 2 17.10 -49.72 7.97
CA ALA A 2 15.77 -50.00 7.43
C ALA A 2 15.67 -49.16 6.15
N SER A 3 15.85 -49.82 5.02
CA SER A 3 15.75 -49.28 3.67
C SER A 3 14.29 -49.16 3.25
N GLN A 4 13.87 -48.01 2.76
CA GLN A 4 12.68 -47.92 1.92
C GLN A 4 13.00 -47.29 0.57
N THR A 5 12.67 -48.10 -0.41
CA THR A 5 12.85 -48.05 -1.85
C THR A 5 12.15 -46.87 -2.52
N SER A 6 12.91 -46.17 -3.36
CA SER A 6 12.43 -45.19 -4.34
C SER A 6 11.78 -45.88 -5.54
N VAL A 7 10.56 -45.47 -5.90
CA VAL A 7 9.92 -45.78 -7.18
C VAL A 7 10.05 -44.56 -8.10
N PRO A 8 10.56 -44.70 -9.35
CA PRO A 8 10.69 -43.59 -10.28
C PRO A 8 9.43 -43.45 -11.14
N CYS A 9 8.80 -42.27 -11.13
CA CYS A 9 7.79 -41.91 -12.11
C CYS A 9 8.47 -41.35 -13.37
N THR A 10 8.57 -42.18 -14.39
CA THR A 10 8.88 -41.81 -15.77
C THR A 10 7.68 -41.14 -16.44
N TRP A 11 7.82 -39.88 -16.85
CA TRP A 11 6.95 -39.27 -17.88
C TRP A 11 7.82 -38.92 -19.09
N ARG A 12 7.41 -39.43 -20.26
CA ARG A 12 8.05 -39.23 -21.56
C ARG A 12 7.78 -37.82 -22.12
N PRO A 13 8.60 -37.35 -23.08
CA PRO A 13 8.62 -35.97 -23.56
C PRO A 13 7.86 -35.82 -24.88
N GLU A 14 6.80 -35.01 -24.88
CA GLU A 14 6.25 -34.42 -26.09
C GLU A 14 6.09 -32.92 -25.87
N LEU A 15 7.04 -32.15 -26.41
CA LEU A 15 6.91 -30.75 -26.85
C LEU A 15 8.28 -30.27 -27.34
N ARG A 16 8.83 -30.96 -28.35
CA ARG A 16 9.81 -30.38 -29.26
C ARG A 16 9.05 -29.77 -30.43
N GLN A 17 8.67 -28.49 -30.32
CA GLN A 17 8.49 -27.58 -31.46
C GLN A 17 8.00 -26.22 -30.93
N LEU A 18 8.95 -25.37 -30.51
CA LEU A 18 8.89 -23.90 -30.54
C LEU A 18 10.18 -23.37 -29.90
N ARG A 19 11.30 -23.64 -30.55
CA ARG A 19 12.60 -23.04 -30.26
C ARG A 19 13.26 -22.65 -31.57
N ARG A 20 12.80 -21.54 -32.16
CA ARG A 20 13.52 -20.76 -33.16
C ARG A 20 13.19 -19.29 -32.92
N THR A 21 14.20 -18.44 -33.09
CA THR A 21 14.28 -16.97 -32.88
C THR A 21 14.61 -16.49 -31.46
N VAL A 22 15.86 -16.70 -31.04
CA VAL A 22 16.60 -15.77 -30.17
C VAL A 22 17.89 -15.42 -30.93
N PRO A 23 18.19 -14.15 -31.24
CA PRO A 23 19.41 -13.79 -31.97
C PRO A 23 20.64 -13.67 -31.05
N ASP A 24 21.79 -14.12 -31.57
CA ASP A 24 23.11 -14.24 -30.93
C ASP A 24 23.88 -12.91 -30.72
N TRP A 25 23.31 -11.92 -30.04
CA TRP A 25 24.06 -10.70 -29.63
C TRP A 25 24.25 -10.55 -28.12
N ALA A 26 23.89 -11.55 -27.33
CA ALA A 26 23.92 -11.49 -25.87
C ALA A 26 25.13 -12.20 -25.24
N LEU A 27 26.32 -12.13 -25.83
CA LEU A 27 27.58 -12.59 -25.20
C LEU A 27 28.79 -11.84 -25.77
N THR A 28 29.00 -10.60 -25.34
CA THR A 28 30.34 -9.99 -25.31
C THR A 28 30.37 -8.91 -24.22
N GLU A 29 31.18 -9.13 -23.19
CA GLU A 29 31.66 -8.10 -22.28
C GLU A 29 32.53 -7.12 -23.08
N ASP A 30 32.12 -5.85 -23.15
CA ASP A 30 33.08 -4.77 -23.36
C ASP A 30 32.56 -3.45 -22.78
N THR A 31 33.43 -2.83 -22.01
CA THR A 31 33.23 -1.60 -21.24
C THR A 31 33.39 -0.36 -22.12
N THR A 32 32.31 0.38 -22.39
CA THR A 32 32.36 1.81 -22.77
C THR A 32 31.06 2.55 -22.36
N PRO A 33 31.09 3.90 -22.15
CA PRO A 33 30.06 4.63 -21.43
C PRO A 33 28.85 4.97 -22.32
N TRP A 34 27.65 4.69 -21.82
CA TRP A 34 26.39 4.95 -22.50
C TRP A 34 25.98 6.43 -22.39
N HIS A 35 26.05 7.14 -23.51
CA HIS A 35 25.40 8.44 -23.70
C HIS A 35 23.88 8.26 -23.77
N TRP A 36 23.16 8.80 -22.78
CA TRP A 36 21.70 9.00 -22.87
C TRP A 36 21.43 10.39 -23.42
N ALA A 37 21.28 10.49 -24.75
CA ALA A 37 20.62 11.62 -25.39
C ALA A 37 19.66 11.04 -26.44
N ASP A 38 18.41 11.51 -26.40
CA ASP A 38 17.40 11.36 -27.45
C ASP A 38 16.65 10.02 -27.59
N ALA A 39 16.20 9.43 -26.48
CA ALA A 39 15.08 8.49 -26.51
C ALA A 39 13.74 9.23 -26.27
N ASP A 40 12.96 9.42 -27.33
CA ASP A 40 11.63 10.01 -27.30
C ASP A 40 10.62 9.08 -26.61
N LEU A 41 10.57 9.16 -25.28
CA LEU A 41 9.66 8.46 -24.37
C LEU A 41 8.16 8.77 -24.59
N SER A 42 7.80 9.60 -25.58
CA SER A 42 6.41 9.94 -25.88
C SER A 42 5.65 8.86 -26.67
N SER A 43 6.34 7.84 -27.20
CA SER A 43 5.76 6.79 -28.06
C SER A 43 5.44 5.46 -27.37
N VAL A 44 5.78 5.28 -26.08
CA VAL A 44 5.37 4.08 -25.33
C VAL A 44 3.86 4.16 -25.07
N ALA A 45 3.10 3.39 -25.85
CA ALA A 45 1.65 3.31 -25.77
C ALA A 45 1.20 2.64 -24.46
N TRP A 46 1.07 3.42 -23.39
CA TRP A 46 0.45 3.02 -22.11
C TRP A 46 -1.07 2.84 -22.20
N THR A 47 -1.65 2.91 -23.39
CA THR A 47 -3.09 3.07 -23.64
C THR A 47 -3.94 1.80 -23.79
N PRO A 48 -3.47 0.59 -24.16
CA PRO A 48 -4.41 -0.45 -24.58
C PRO A 48 -5.08 -1.23 -23.43
N ILE A 49 -4.59 -1.15 -22.19
CA ILE A 49 -5.12 -1.99 -21.08
C ILE A 49 -6.35 -1.37 -20.38
N LEU A 50 -6.56 -0.05 -20.46
CA LEU A 50 -7.68 0.62 -19.77
C LEU A 50 -8.90 0.96 -20.65
N ASP A 51 -8.77 0.89 -21.98
CA ASP A 51 -9.83 1.33 -22.90
C ASP A 51 -10.73 0.20 -23.42
N ARG A 52 -10.35 -1.08 -23.25
CA ARG A 52 -11.23 -2.23 -23.55
C ARG A 52 -11.65 -2.95 -22.26
N PRO A 53 -12.91 -2.80 -21.81
CA PRO A 53 -13.36 -3.53 -20.64
C PRO A 53 -13.36 -5.03 -20.92
N SER A 54 -12.69 -5.80 -20.08
CA SER A 54 -12.73 -7.26 -20.15
C SER A 54 -14.17 -7.75 -19.95
N ALA A 55 -14.52 -8.92 -20.50
CA ALA A 55 -15.85 -9.51 -20.30
C ALA A 55 -16.20 -9.68 -18.80
N PHE A 56 -15.18 -9.90 -17.96
CA PHE A 56 -15.30 -9.94 -16.51
C PHE A 56 -15.71 -8.58 -15.93
N GLU A 57 -15.08 -7.48 -16.35
CA GLU A 57 -15.44 -6.12 -15.91
C GLU A 57 -16.85 -5.72 -16.29
N GLN A 58 -17.31 -6.08 -17.50
CA GLN A 58 -18.70 -5.81 -17.90
C GLN A 58 -19.70 -6.60 -17.04
N THR A 59 -19.32 -7.81 -16.61
CA THR A 59 -20.16 -8.67 -15.77
C THR A 59 -20.22 -8.17 -14.34
N VAL A 60 -19.08 -7.84 -13.73
CA VAL A 60 -19.01 -7.21 -12.39
C VAL A 60 -19.71 -5.86 -12.38
N TYR A 61 -19.54 -5.04 -13.42
CA TYR A 61 -20.20 -3.74 -13.55
C TYR A 61 -21.73 -3.88 -13.68
N ARG A 62 -22.22 -4.82 -14.50
CA ARG A 62 -23.66 -5.11 -14.61
C ARG A 62 -24.25 -5.73 -13.34
N GLN A 63 -23.50 -6.57 -12.63
CA GLN A 63 -23.92 -7.15 -11.35
C GLN A 63 -23.93 -6.12 -10.23
N ALA A 64 -22.92 -5.23 -10.14
CA ALA A 64 -22.89 -4.12 -9.18
C ALA A 64 -24.01 -3.09 -9.40
N LEU A 65 -24.46 -2.91 -10.65
CA LEU A 65 -25.61 -2.06 -11.00
C LEU A 65 -26.98 -2.69 -10.65
N ARG A 66 -27.06 -4.03 -10.59
CA ARG A 66 -28.30 -4.77 -10.26
C ARG A 66 -28.41 -5.16 -8.79
N ALA A 67 -27.28 -5.41 -8.14
CA ALA A 67 -27.25 -5.74 -6.72
C ALA A 67 -27.55 -4.48 -5.90
N ASP A 68 -28.58 -4.56 -5.06
CA ASP A 68 -28.86 -3.55 -4.07
C ASP A 68 -27.58 -3.33 -3.26
N CYS A 69 -27.05 -2.11 -3.19
CA CYS A 69 -25.70 -1.84 -2.68
C CYS A 69 -25.47 -2.39 -1.24
N ARG A 70 -26.56 -2.57 -0.50
CA ARG A 70 -26.60 -3.24 0.81
C ARG A 70 -26.28 -4.74 0.75
N LEU A 71 -26.75 -5.42 -0.30
CA LEU A 71 -26.51 -6.84 -0.55
C LEU A 71 -25.05 -7.11 -0.91
N THR A 72 -24.43 -6.25 -1.73
CA THR A 72 -23.01 -6.34 -2.09
C THR A 72 -22.12 -6.12 -0.88
N MET A 73 -22.45 -5.14 -0.03
CA MET A 73 -21.70 -4.89 1.21
C MET A 73 -21.83 -6.07 2.20
N ARG A 74 -23.04 -6.64 2.33
CA ARG A 74 -23.29 -7.83 3.16
C ARG A 74 -22.61 -9.08 2.63
N ALA A 75 -22.60 -9.29 1.31
CA ALA A 75 -21.93 -10.42 0.68
C ALA A 75 -20.40 -10.32 0.80
N LEU A 76 -19.84 -9.12 0.72
CA LEU A 76 -18.41 -8.88 0.91
C LEU A 76 -18.01 -9.09 2.38
N LEU A 77 -18.83 -8.60 3.33
CA LEU A 77 -18.65 -8.89 4.76
C LEU A 77 -18.76 -10.39 5.05
N ALA A 78 -19.79 -11.05 4.49
CA ALA A 78 -20.04 -12.47 4.70
C ALA A 78 -18.94 -13.34 4.07
N GLY A 79 -18.45 -13.01 2.88
CA GLY A 79 -17.34 -13.71 2.24
C GLY A 79 -16.03 -13.56 3.01
N VAL A 80 -15.80 -12.41 3.63
CA VAL A 80 -14.65 -12.17 4.52
C VAL A 80 -14.78 -12.95 5.82
N CYS A 81 -15.97 -12.96 6.43
CA CYS A 81 -16.25 -13.78 7.60
C CYS A 81 -16.14 -15.28 7.28
N LEU A 82 -16.59 -15.74 6.11
CA LEU A 82 -16.48 -17.14 5.69
C LEU A 82 -15.02 -17.53 5.40
N ALA A 83 -14.25 -16.67 4.73
CA ALA A 83 -12.83 -16.93 4.46
C ALA A 83 -12.00 -16.93 5.75
N ALA A 84 -12.33 -16.04 6.70
CA ALA A 84 -11.69 -16.01 8.00
C ALA A 84 -12.12 -17.21 8.88
N ALA A 85 -13.37 -17.64 8.80
CA ALA A 85 -13.86 -18.84 9.48
C ALA A 85 -13.26 -20.14 8.90
N ALA A 86 -13.12 -20.23 7.58
CA ALA A 86 -12.50 -21.38 6.89
C ALA A 86 -10.98 -21.46 7.11
N CYS A 87 -10.32 -20.35 7.45
CA CYS A 87 -8.90 -20.31 7.79
C CYS A 87 -8.62 -20.39 9.31
N ALA A 88 -9.65 -20.43 10.16
CA ALA A 88 -9.51 -20.46 11.62
C ALA A 88 -9.32 -21.88 12.19
N THR A 89 -9.39 -22.92 11.37
CA THR A 89 -9.06 -24.29 11.78
C THR A 89 -7.68 -24.67 11.27
N PHE A 90 -6.65 -24.17 11.94
CA PHE A 90 -5.36 -24.85 11.94
C PHE A 90 -5.23 -25.57 13.26
N ASP A 91 -5.16 -26.90 13.19
CA ASP A 91 -4.77 -27.74 14.31
C ASP A 91 -3.42 -27.24 14.83
N VAL A 92 -3.47 -26.60 15.99
CA VAL A 92 -2.32 -26.55 16.89
C VAL A 92 -2.00 -28.01 17.16
N ILE A 93 -0.79 -28.44 16.82
CA ILE A 93 -0.29 -29.77 17.15
C ILE A 93 -0.23 -29.84 18.68
N ASP A 94 -1.34 -30.23 19.29
CA ASP A 94 -1.43 -30.69 20.66
C ASP A 94 -1.25 -32.19 20.63
N SER A 95 0.00 -32.64 20.64
CA SER A 95 0.33 -33.95 21.20
C SER A 95 1.79 -34.01 21.60
N VAL A 96 2.04 -33.84 22.89
CA VAL A 96 2.93 -34.76 23.62
C VAL A 96 2.34 -34.91 25.02
N GLU A 97 1.59 -36.00 25.20
CA GLU A 97 1.37 -36.59 26.52
C GLU A 97 2.70 -37.15 27.03
N GLY A 98 2.98 -36.92 28.32
CA GLY A 98 4.15 -37.45 29.00
C GLY A 98 4.93 -36.36 29.74
N PHE A 99 4.84 -36.36 31.08
CA PHE A 99 5.79 -35.65 31.94
C PHE A 99 7.18 -36.25 31.71
N GLY A 100 7.98 -35.64 30.83
CA GLY A 100 9.35 -36.09 30.54
C GLY A 100 10.22 -35.08 29.78
N SER A 101 9.67 -34.32 28.83
CA SER A 101 10.43 -33.25 28.14
C SER A 101 9.49 -32.33 27.36
N VAL A 102 9.48 -31.04 27.68
CA VAL A 102 8.77 -30.03 26.87
C VAL A 102 9.69 -29.62 25.73
N SER A 103 9.38 -30.04 24.51
CA SER A 103 10.08 -29.58 23.30
C SER A 103 9.42 -28.31 22.76
N LEU A 104 10.21 -27.40 22.22
CA LEU A 104 9.76 -26.10 21.73
C LEU A 104 10.32 -25.79 20.36
N TYR A 105 9.42 -25.33 19.49
CA TYR A 105 9.83 -24.72 18.25
C TYR A 105 10.52 -23.36 18.52
N SER A 106 11.80 -23.28 18.17
CA SER A 106 12.73 -22.21 18.53
C SER A 106 13.68 -21.84 17.37
N PRO A 107 13.16 -21.32 16.23
CA PRO A 107 14.02 -20.87 15.15
C PRO A 107 14.85 -19.65 15.57
N ALA A 108 15.98 -19.43 14.87
CA ALA A 108 16.75 -18.21 15.02
C ALA A 108 15.87 -16.97 14.76
N ILE A 109 16.01 -15.94 15.61
CA ILE A 109 15.17 -14.74 15.53
C ILE A 109 15.38 -13.95 14.24
N SER A 110 16.62 -13.93 13.73
CA SER A 110 17.02 -13.33 12.46
C SER A 110 18.19 -14.11 11.87
N ALA A 111 18.34 -14.01 10.55
CA ALA A 111 19.47 -14.56 9.80
C ALA A 111 20.81 -13.86 10.12
N THR A 112 20.76 -12.71 10.80
CA THR A 112 21.93 -11.86 11.08
C THR A 112 22.49 -11.99 12.50
N VAL A 113 21.88 -12.81 13.36
CA VAL A 113 22.30 -12.97 14.75
C VAL A 113 22.51 -14.43 15.09
N GLY A 114 23.73 -14.75 15.55
CA GLY A 114 24.07 -16.08 16.02
C GLY A 114 24.01 -17.18 14.95
N PRO A 115 24.25 -18.44 15.37
CA PRO A 115 24.26 -19.59 14.48
C PRO A 115 22.87 -19.89 13.92
N GLN A 116 22.81 -20.20 12.62
CA GLN A 116 21.56 -20.40 11.86
C GLN A 116 21.25 -21.87 11.57
N LYS A 117 22.22 -22.77 11.74
CA LYS A 117 22.11 -24.16 11.27
C LYS A 117 21.74 -25.10 12.42
N PRO A 118 20.83 -26.07 12.19
CA PRO A 118 20.51 -27.12 13.17
C PRO A 118 21.70 -28.06 13.48
N LEU A 119 22.77 -28.00 12.68
CA LEU A 119 24.02 -28.74 12.88
C LEU A 119 24.96 -28.10 13.92
N THR A 120 24.57 -26.97 14.50
CA THR A 120 25.33 -26.40 15.63
C THR A 120 25.18 -27.34 16.81
N ASN A 121 26.29 -27.69 17.47
CA ASN A 121 26.23 -28.57 18.64
C ASN A 121 25.21 -28.00 19.64
N PRO A 122 24.21 -28.80 20.04
CA PRO A 122 23.18 -28.34 20.96
C PRO A 122 23.85 -27.96 22.27
N PHE A 123 23.45 -26.83 22.84
CA PHE A 123 23.95 -26.37 24.12
C PHE A 123 23.06 -26.91 25.24
N GLU A 124 23.66 -27.49 26.26
CA GLU A 124 22.96 -27.88 27.48
C GLU A 124 23.43 -27.02 28.63
N GLY A 125 22.50 -26.40 29.36
CA GLY A 125 22.83 -25.48 30.43
C GLY A 125 21.67 -25.21 31.36
N VAL A 126 21.93 -24.39 32.38
CA VAL A 126 20.93 -23.99 33.36
C VAL A 126 20.14 -22.78 32.86
N ILE A 127 18.82 -22.82 33.02
CA ILE A 127 17.91 -21.73 32.67
C ILE A 127 18.02 -20.61 33.71
N ARG A 128 18.19 -19.39 33.21
CA ARG A 128 18.02 -18.13 33.93
C ARG A 128 16.92 -17.31 33.29
N VAL A 129 15.87 -17.01 34.05
CA VAL A 129 14.81 -16.11 33.59
C VAL A 129 15.21 -14.66 33.87
N VAL A 130 15.12 -13.80 32.86
CA VAL A 130 15.43 -12.37 32.94
C VAL A 130 14.18 -11.59 32.52
N VAL A 131 13.70 -10.69 33.40
CA VAL A 131 12.46 -9.92 33.21
C VAL A 131 12.77 -8.42 33.00
N THR A 132 14.01 -8.11 32.63
CA THR A 132 14.50 -6.73 32.47
C THR A 132 14.60 -6.35 30.99
N ASP A 133 14.80 -5.06 30.71
CA ASP A 133 14.92 -4.58 29.33
C ASP A 133 16.15 -5.21 28.65
N PRO A 134 15.99 -6.01 27.59
CA PRO A 134 17.10 -6.61 26.83
C PRO A 134 17.97 -5.58 26.10
N CYS A 135 17.61 -4.30 26.11
CA CYS A 135 18.42 -3.18 25.64
C CYS A 135 19.27 -2.51 26.74
N ASP A 136 18.99 -2.77 28.02
CA ASP A 136 19.75 -2.23 29.16
C ASP A 136 20.70 -3.30 29.74
N PRO A 137 22.03 -3.12 29.67
CA PRO A 137 22.99 -4.09 30.20
C PRO A 137 23.10 -4.09 31.73
N SER A 138 22.60 -3.07 32.43
CA SER A 138 22.91 -2.85 33.86
C SER A 138 22.22 -3.84 34.82
N ASP A 139 21.08 -4.43 34.42
CA ASP A 139 20.20 -5.19 35.31
C ASP A 139 20.07 -6.68 34.93
N ARG A 140 21.21 -7.37 34.76
CA ARG A 140 21.22 -8.75 34.22
C ARG A 140 21.83 -9.80 35.13
N GLY A 141 22.65 -9.40 36.09
CA GLY A 141 23.42 -10.31 36.94
C GLY A 141 24.38 -11.20 36.14
N ASP A 142 24.85 -12.29 36.75
CA ASP A 142 25.74 -13.25 36.10
C ASP A 142 24.98 -14.17 35.13
N LEU A 143 25.28 -14.06 33.82
CA LEU A 143 24.71 -14.87 32.74
C LEU A 143 25.70 -15.89 32.15
N LYS A 144 26.89 -16.00 32.74
CA LYS A 144 27.97 -16.85 32.21
C LYS A 144 27.52 -18.31 32.11
N ASP A 145 27.66 -18.87 30.91
CA ASP A 145 27.35 -20.28 30.59
C ASP A 145 25.89 -20.69 30.88
N LYS A 146 24.95 -19.74 30.82
CA LYS A 146 23.51 -19.97 31.06
C LYS A 146 22.67 -19.84 29.80
N ILE A 147 21.48 -20.45 29.86
CA ILE A 147 20.39 -20.25 28.90
C ILE A 147 19.49 -19.16 29.46
N VAL A 148 19.44 -18.02 28.77
CA VAL A 148 18.63 -16.88 29.18
C VAL A 148 17.24 -17.01 28.56
N VAL A 149 16.21 -16.98 29.39
CA VAL A 149 14.82 -16.88 28.94
C VAL A 149 14.34 -15.47 29.25
N LEU A 150 13.99 -14.71 28.22
CA LEU A 150 13.39 -13.39 28.42
C LEU A 150 11.94 -13.53 28.87
N GLY A 151 11.49 -12.59 29.69
CA GLY A 151 10.10 -12.46 30.10
C GLY A 151 9.12 -12.40 28.91
N LEU A 152 7.82 -12.46 29.20
CA LEU A 152 6.78 -12.36 28.18
C LEU A 152 6.80 -10.99 27.51
N ASP A 153 6.94 -10.98 26.18
CA ASP A 153 6.89 -9.77 25.35
C ASP A 153 7.76 -8.63 25.91
N PRO A 154 9.08 -8.86 26.07
CA PRO A 154 9.93 -7.90 26.74
C PRO A 154 9.96 -6.60 25.91
N PRO A 155 9.80 -5.43 26.54
CA PRO A 155 9.93 -4.16 25.83
C PRO A 155 11.35 -4.12 25.25
N SER A 156 11.47 -3.83 23.96
CA SER A 156 12.77 -3.70 23.30
C SER A 156 12.72 -2.48 22.39
N THR A 157 13.57 -1.51 22.68
CA THR A 157 13.71 -0.23 21.94
C THR A 157 14.95 -0.20 21.06
N CYS A 158 15.64 -1.34 20.92
CA CYS A 158 16.86 -1.48 20.14
C CYS A 158 16.80 -2.65 19.15
N SER A 159 17.82 -2.74 18.28
CA SER A 159 17.94 -3.81 17.29
C SER A 159 18.23 -5.16 17.93
N TYR A 160 17.88 -6.25 17.22
CA TYR A 160 18.18 -7.61 17.68
C TYR A 160 19.68 -7.85 17.82
N GLU A 161 20.47 -7.26 16.93
CA GLU A 161 21.92 -7.29 16.98
C GLU A 161 22.48 -6.59 18.22
N LYS A 162 21.92 -5.44 18.63
CA LYS A 162 22.33 -4.76 19.85
C LYS A 162 21.99 -5.58 21.10
N MET A 163 20.78 -6.15 21.17
CA MET A 163 20.39 -7.06 22.25
C MET A 163 21.32 -8.26 22.34
N TYR A 164 21.64 -8.85 21.19
CA TYR A 164 22.54 -9.98 21.05
C TYR A 164 23.91 -9.68 21.66
N LEU A 165 24.53 -8.56 21.27
CA LEU A 165 25.84 -8.14 21.79
C LEU A 165 25.82 -7.95 23.31
N HIS A 166 24.75 -7.38 23.87
CA HIS A 166 24.65 -7.21 25.32
C HIS A 166 24.59 -8.54 26.08
N PHE A 167 23.83 -9.54 25.59
CA PHE A 167 23.78 -10.86 26.22
C PHE A 167 25.07 -11.65 26.04
N GLN A 168 25.69 -11.54 24.87
CA GLN A 168 26.95 -12.20 24.61
C GLN A 168 28.07 -11.63 25.49
N ALA A 169 28.13 -10.30 25.67
CA ALA A 169 29.09 -9.66 26.56
C ALA A 169 28.92 -10.10 28.03
N ALA A 170 27.69 -10.43 28.43
CA ALA A 170 27.39 -10.98 29.75
C ALA A 170 27.70 -12.49 29.88
N GLY A 171 28.19 -13.15 28.82
CA GLY A 171 28.59 -14.56 28.83
C GLY A 171 27.46 -15.56 28.60
N ALA A 172 26.29 -15.11 28.14
CA ALA A 172 25.18 -16.03 27.80
C ALA A 172 25.57 -16.93 26.62
N LYS A 173 25.10 -18.19 26.65
CA LYS A 173 25.33 -19.17 25.57
C LYS A 173 24.13 -19.34 24.65
N ALA A 174 22.94 -19.15 25.20
CA ALA A 174 21.70 -19.10 24.43
C ALA A 174 20.74 -18.09 25.05
N VAL A 175 19.97 -17.41 24.20
CA VAL A 175 18.91 -16.50 24.60
C VAL A 175 17.63 -16.91 23.87
N LEU A 176 16.56 -17.14 24.63
CA LEU A 176 15.22 -17.46 24.16
C LEU A 176 14.36 -16.20 24.29
N PHE A 177 14.07 -15.58 23.15
CA PHE A 177 13.23 -14.40 23.03
C PHE A 177 11.76 -14.82 22.92
N SER A 178 10.98 -14.55 23.96
CA SER A 178 9.56 -14.90 24.00
C SER A 178 8.68 -13.83 23.35
N LYS A 179 7.89 -14.22 22.34
CA LYS A 179 6.81 -13.38 21.77
C LYS A 179 5.49 -14.11 21.79
N SER A 180 4.51 -13.57 22.52
CA SER A 180 3.17 -14.15 22.55
C SER A 180 2.45 -13.93 21.22
N ARG A 181 1.63 -14.92 20.83
CA ARG A 181 0.69 -14.82 19.68
C ARG A 181 1.35 -14.58 18.32
N VAL A 182 2.65 -14.86 18.18
CA VAL A 182 3.38 -14.71 16.91
C VAL A 182 4.06 -16.00 16.51
N THR A 183 3.88 -16.47 15.26
CA THR A 183 4.67 -17.60 14.75
C THR A 183 6.16 -17.22 14.71
N PRO A 184 7.04 -17.92 15.45
CA PRO A 184 8.45 -17.56 15.53
C PRO A 184 9.15 -17.51 14.16
N GLY A 185 10.11 -16.59 14.01
CA GLY A 185 10.96 -16.49 12.83
C GLY A 185 10.51 -15.46 11.78
N TYR A 186 9.41 -14.74 11.98
CA TYR A 186 8.91 -13.72 11.05
C TYR A 186 9.86 -12.53 10.83
N ASN A 187 10.87 -12.38 11.70
CA ASN A 187 11.90 -11.34 11.62
C ASN A 187 13.16 -11.78 10.85
N LEU A 188 13.13 -12.91 10.14
CA LEU A 188 14.29 -13.55 9.53
C LEU A 188 15.25 -12.58 8.81
N TYR A 189 14.73 -11.60 8.09
CA TYR A 189 15.53 -10.67 7.31
C TYR A 189 15.63 -9.25 7.89
N ARG A 190 15.18 -9.06 9.14
CA ARG A 190 15.38 -7.78 9.84
C ARG A 190 16.82 -7.70 10.29
N ARG A 191 17.55 -6.76 9.69
CA ARG A 191 18.95 -6.51 10.01
C ARG A 191 19.22 -5.08 10.47
N ASP A 192 20.07 -4.94 11.45
CA ASP A 192 20.82 -3.72 11.71
C ASP A 192 22.02 -3.68 10.75
N ALA A 193 22.06 -2.70 9.86
CA ALA A 193 23.11 -2.61 8.84
C ALA A 193 24.51 -2.46 9.45
N GLN A 194 24.63 -1.86 10.63
CA GLN A 194 25.92 -1.60 11.27
C GLN A 194 26.46 -2.84 12.01
N LEU A 195 25.56 -3.64 12.60
CA LEU A 195 25.95 -4.72 13.52
C LEU A 195 25.86 -6.13 12.92
N ALA A 196 25.06 -6.33 11.86
CA ALA A 196 24.77 -7.65 11.31
C ALA A 196 26.01 -8.44 10.86
N ALA A 197 27.03 -7.76 10.32
CA ALA A 197 28.27 -8.42 9.88
C ALA A 197 29.08 -9.01 11.05
N VAL A 198 28.96 -8.39 12.23
CA VAL A 198 29.63 -8.82 13.46
C VAL A 198 28.84 -9.96 14.11
N THR A 199 27.53 -9.77 14.31
CA THR A 199 26.68 -10.70 15.06
C THR A 199 26.41 -12.02 14.36
N SER A 200 26.51 -12.08 13.03
CA SER A 200 26.28 -13.30 12.25
C SER A 200 27.39 -14.35 12.39
N ARG A 201 28.57 -13.97 12.90
CA ARG A 201 29.74 -14.85 13.06
C ARG A 201 29.94 -15.34 14.50
N MET A 202 29.06 -14.93 15.41
CA MET A 202 29.19 -15.18 16.83
C MET A 202 28.41 -16.44 17.24
N ASP A 203 28.85 -17.11 18.30
CA ASP A 203 28.40 -18.47 18.63
C ASP A 203 27.18 -18.55 19.56
N MET A 204 26.79 -17.45 20.22
CA MET A 204 25.63 -17.44 21.12
C MET A 204 24.35 -17.70 20.33
N MET A 205 23.53 -18.66 20.74
CA MET A 205 22.24 -18.91 20.09
C MET A 205 21.25 -17.81 20.45
N PHE A 206 20.56 -17.22 19.47
CA PHE A 206 19.51 -16.24 19.73
C PHE A 206 18.21 -16.63 19.01
N LEU A 207 17.33 -17.27 19.77
CA LEU A 207 16.18 -17.98 19.25
C LEU A 207 14.89 -17.28 19.66
N GLN A 208 13.86 -17.39 18.82
CA GLN A 208 12.53 -16.88 19.13
C GLN A 208 11.62 -18.04 19.51
N ILE A 209 10.88 -17.90 20.61
CA ILE A 209 9.89 -18.89 21.06
C ILE A 209 8.50 -18.25 21.17
N SER A 210 7.47 -19.07 21.00
CA SER A 210 6.09 -18.68 21.32
C SER A 210 5.72 -19.28 22.69
N PRO A 211 5.46 -18.45 23.71
CA PRO A 211 5.14 -18.93 25.05
C PRO A 211 3.82 -19.69 25.08
N SER A 212 3.77 -20.76 25.90
CA SER A 212 2.55 -21.51 26.22
C SER A 212 2.38 -21.64 27.74
N ARG A 213 1.15 -21.90 28.22
CA ARG A 213 0.90 -22.07 29.67
C ARG A 213 1.70 -23.24 30.25
N LYS A 214 1.76 -24.36 29.51
CA LYS A 214 2.57 -25.54 29.86
C LYS A 214 4.06 -25.18 29.90
N LEU A 215 4.51 -24.32 28.98
CA LEU A 215 5.89 -23.86 28.93
C LEU A 215 6.28 -22.98 30.11
N HIS A 216 5.42 -22.06 30.56
CA HIS A 216 5.71 -21.25 31.75
C HIS A 216 5.90 -22.11 33.00
N ALA A 217 5.09 -23.16 33.14
CA ALA A 217 5.27 -24.12 34.23
C ALA A 217 6.61 -24.90 34.13
N ALA A 218 7.11 -25.08 32.90
CA ALA A 218 8.33 -25.81 32.56
C ALA A 218 9.58 -24.93 32.32
N LEU A 219 9.52 -23.61 32.49
CA LEU A 219 10.67 -22.69 32.42
C LEU A 219 10.92 -22.02 33.77
N LYS A 220 11.17 -22.84 34.81
CA LYS A 220 11.62 -22.38 36.11
C LYS A 220 13.14 -22.15 36.10
N THR A 221 13.58 -21.05 36.72
CA THR A 221 15.00 -20.77 36.94
C THR A 221 15.67 -21.95 37.67
N GLY A 222 16.88 -22.32 37.26
CA GLY A 222 17.65 -23.40 37.86
C GLY A 222 17.44 -24.77 37.20
N MET A 223 16.47 -24.92 36.30
CA MET A 223 16.29 -26.16 35.54
C MET A 223 17.29 -26.26 34.38
N ARG A 224 17.67 -27.49 34.03
CA ARG A 224 18.51 -27.75 32.85
C ARG A 224 17.66 -27.85 31.60
N ALA A 225 18.15 -27.29 30.51
CA ALA A 225 17.55 -27.42 29.19
C ALA A 225 18.62 -27.63 28.13
N ARG A 226 18.22 -28.29 27.04
CA ARG A 226 19.01 -28.45 25.83
C ARG A 226 18.39 -27.57 24.74
N VAL A 227 19.22 -26.79 24.07
CA VAL A 227 18.79 -25.79 23.08
C VAL A 227 19.51 -26.00 21.75
N SER A 228 18.74 -25.94 20.67
CA SER A 228 19.22 -25.99 19.29
C SER A 228 18.30 -25.18 18.38
N PRO A 229 18.81 -24.50 17.33
CA PRO A 229 17.98 -23.72 16.42
C PRO A 229 17.15 -24.62 15.50
N ASP A 230 15.83 -24.37 15.46
CA ASP A 230 14.93 -25.05 14.54
C ASP A 230 14.92 -24.42 13.12
N PRO A 231 14.52 -25.17 12.09
CA PRO A 231 14.29 -24.62 10.75
C PRO A 231 13.24 -23.52 10.77
N ASN A 232 13.56 -22.35 10.20
CA ASN A 232 12.62 -21.24 10.15
C ASN A 232 11.57 -21.44 9.04
N VAL A 233 10.31 -21.67 9.44
CA VAL A 233 9.15 -21.84 8.52
C VAL A 233 8.87 -20.63 7.63
N TRP A 234 9.30 -19.43 7.99
CA TRP A 234 9.13 -18.22 7.18
C TRP A 234 10.09 -18.16 6.00
N LYS A 235 11.23 -18.85 6.07
CA LYS A 235 12.22 -18.86 4.98
C LYS A 235 11.63 -19.34 3.64
N PRO A 236 10.97 -20.53 3.56
CA PRO A 236 10.34 -20.96 2.31
C PRO A 236 9.17 -20.06 1.90
N VAL A 237 8.42 -19.50 2.85
CA VAL A 237 7.29 -18.59 2.57
C VAL A 237 7.78 -17.30 1.93
N PHE A 238 8.82 -16.68 2.50
CA PHE A 238 9.45 -15.49 1.93
C PHE A 238 10.04 -15.76 0.56
N GLY A 239 10.56 -16.96 0.29
CA GLY A 239 11.04 -17.34 -1.06
C GLY A 239 9.94 -17.73 -2.04
N SER A 240 8.70 -17.89 -1.59
CA SER A 240 7.61 -18.41 -2.43
C SER A 240 7.14 -17.41 -3.49
N TRP A 241 6.71 -17.92 -4.64
CA TRP A 241 6.24 -17.09 -5.75
C TRP A 241 5.04 -16.23 -5.36
N TYR A 242 4.10 -16.77 -4.56
CA TYR A 242 2.89 -16.04 -4.18
C TYR A 242 3.22 -14.86 -3.24
N TYR A 243 4.15 -15.05 -2.30
CA TYR A 243 4.60 -13.97 -1.43
C TYR A 243 5.29 -12.87 -2.24
N GLN A 244 6.24 -13.27 -3.10
CA GLN A 244 6.99 -12.33 -3.94
C GLN A 244 6.08 -11.58 -4.91
N THR A 245 5.11 -12.25 -5.52
CA THR A 245 4.18 -11.59 -6.44
C THR A 245 3.24 -10.64 -5.69
N PHE A 246 2.51 -11.11 -4.68
CA PHE A 246 1.42 -10.34 -4.09
C PHE A 246 1.85 -9.29 -3.08
N LEU A 247 3.00 -9.43 -2.41
CA LEU A 247 3.47 -8.45 -1.42
C LEU A 247 4.62 -7.57 -1.92
N ARG A 248 5.38 -8.03 -2.93
CA ARG A 248 6.55 -7.30 -3.43
C ARG A 248 6.33 -6.74 -4.81
N PHE A 249 6.28 -7.60 -5.84
CA PHE A 249 6.38 -7.14 -7.23
C PHE A 249 5.10 -6.48 -7.73
N LEU A 250 3.93 -7.10 -7.51
CA LEU A 250 2.67 -6.54 -8.01
C LEU A 250 2.36 -5.17 -7.39
N PRO A 251 2.24 -5.01 -6.05
CA PRO A 251 1.97 -3.69 -5.49
C PRO A 251 3.12 -2.71 -5.74
N GLY A 252 4.37 -3.16 -5.69
CA GLY A 252 5.54 -2.31 -5.94
C GLY A 252 5.57 -1.73 -7.35
N CYS A 253 5.39 -2.56 -8.38
CA CYS A 253 5.35 -2.11 -9.77
C CYS A 253 4.15 -1.20 -10.06
N VAL A 254 2.97 -1.51 -9.52
CA VAL A 254 1.78 -0.65 -9.68
C VAL A 254 2.00 0.72 -9.04
N LEU A 255 2.61 0.77 -7.84
CA LEU A 255 2.94 2.03 -7.17
C LEU A 255 3.98 2.85 -7.92
N ILE A 256 5.04 2.22 -8.45
CA ILE A 256 6.04 2.91 -9.29
C ILE A 256 5.38 3.45 -10.57
N ALA A 257 4.58 2.64 -11.25
CA ALA A 257 3.87 3.06 -12.46
C ALA A 257 2.89 4.22 -12.16
N ALA A 258 2.17 4.15 -11.04
CA ALA A 258 1.30 5.23 -10.59
C ALA A 258 2.09 6.50 -10.28
N GLY A 259 3.24 6.40 -9.60
CA GLY A 259 4.11 7.54 -9.31
C GLY A 259 4.69 8.20 -10.55
N LEU A 260 5.16 7.41 -11.53
CA LEU A 260 5.62 7.92 -12.83
C LEU A 260 4.48 8.58 -13.62
N ALA A 261 3.31 7.94 -13.67
CA ALA A 261 2.12 8.53 -14.30
C ALA A 261 1.72 9.83 -13.60
N ALA A 262 1.81 9.91 -12.27
CA ALA A 262 1.51 11.12 -11.52
C ALA A 262 2.47 12.26 -11.87
N ALA A 263 3.77 11.99 -11.96
CA ALA A 263 4.78 12.96 -12.36
C ALA A 263 4.57 13.47 -13.80
N THR A 264 4.25 12.56 -14.74
CA THR A 264 3.94 12.96 -16.12
C THR A 264 2.68 13.81 -16.20
N PHE A 265 1.59 13.43 -15.51
CA PHE A 265 0.35 14.20 -15.49
C PHE A 265 0.52 15.54 -14.79
N LEU A 266 1.30 15.61 -13.72
CA LEU A 266 1.66 16.86 -13.05
C LEU A 266 2.38 17.80 -14.03
N THR A 267 3.38 17.29 -14.74
CA THR A 267 4.13 18.05 -15.76
C THR A 267 3.20 18.54 -16.86
N MET A 268 2.29 17.70 -17.35
CA MET A 268 1.30 18.09 -18.36
C MET A 268 0.36 19.19 -17.86
N HIS A 269 -0.15 19.09 -16.63
CA HIS A 269 -1.00 20.13 -16.04
C HIS A 269 -0.26 21.45 -15.87
N ILE A 270 1.00 21.42 -15.41
CA ILE A 270 1.84 22.61 -15.29
C ILE A 270 2.06 23.26 -16.67
N ARG A 271 2.30 22.46 -17.72
CA ARG A 271 2.40 22.95 -19.10
C ARG A 271 1.10 23.62 -19.55
N LEU A 272 -0.04 22.99 -19.37
CA LEU A 272 -1.35 23.56 -19.73
C LEU A 272 -1.65 24.88 -19.00
N ILE A 273 -1.29 24.96 -17.71
CA ILE A 273 -1.43 26.19 -16.92
C ILE A 273 -0.47 27.27 -17.46
N SER A 274 0.76 26.89 -17.77
CA SER A 274 1.76 27.79 -18.35
C SER A 274 1.31 28.32 -19.72
N ASP A 275 0.80 27.48 -20.61
CA ASP A 275 0.31 27.89 -21.92
C ASP A 275 -0.87 28.85 -21.80
N SER A 276 -1.76 28.58 -20.85
CA SER A 276 -2.87 29.48 -20.51
C SER A 276 -2.38 30.84 -19.97
N PHE A 277 -1.31 30.86 -19.17
CA PHE A 277 -0.68 32.10 -18.71
C PHE A 277 -0.10 32.90 -19.89
N LEU A 278 0.62 32.22 -20.80
CA LEU A 278 1.20 32.85 -21.98
C LEU A 278 0.12 33.41 -22.91
N ALA A 279 -1.00 32.72 -23.05
CA ALA A 279 -2.14 33.19 -23.84
C ALA A 279 -2.86 34.39 -23.20
N GLN A 280 -2.92 34.44 -21.86
CA GLN A 280 -3.66 35.49 -21.14
C GLN A 280 -2.87 36.80 -20.96
N TYR A 281 -1.54 36.74 -20.85
CA TYR A 281 -0.70 37.91 -20.58
C TYR A 281 0.20 38.26 -21.77
N SER A 282 0.20 39.54 -22.17
CA SER A 282 1.12 40.09 -23.17
C SER A 282 2.58 39.95 -22.74
N VAL A 283 3.51 39.88 -23.70
CA VAL A 283 4.93 39.59 -23.47
C VAL A 283 5.54 40.49 -22.39
N GLU A 284 5.26 41.79 -22.44
CA GLU A 284 5.74 42.82 -21.50
C GLU A 284 5.28 42.60 -20.06
N ARG A 285 4.15 41.90 -19.86
CA ARG A 285 3.54 41.68 -18.54
C ARG A 285 3.90 40.33 -17.92
N ARG A 286 4.69 39.50 -18.62
CA ARG A 286 5.12 38.15 -18.20
C ARG A 286 6.31 38.22 -17.25
N THR A 287 6.05 38.43 -15.96
CA THR A 287 7.09 38.33 -14.93
C THR A 287 7.08 36.95 -14.27
N MET A 288 8.26 36.45 -13.84
CA MET A 288 8.35 35.17 -13.12
C MET A 288 7.52 35.17 -11.84
N ARG A 289 7.48 36.28 -11.11
CA ARG A 289 6.63 36.43 -9.92
C ARG A 289 5.16 36.22 -10.26
N ARG A 290 4.64 36.86 -11.32
CA ARG A 290 3.25 36.65 -11.78
C ARG A 290 3.01 35.24 -12.27
N ARG A 291 3.98 34.63 -12.97
CA ARG A 291 3.87 33.23 -13.42
C ARG A 291 3.75 32.29 -12.24
N VAL A 292 4.60 32.46 -11.22
CA VAL A 292 4.55 31.66 -9.98
C VAL A 292 3.25 31.92 -9.23
N THR A 293 2.82 33.17 -9.06
CA THR A 293 1.54 33.49 -8.42
C THR A 293 0.35 32.89 -9.18
N TYR A 294 0.32 32.99 -10.51
CA TYR A 294 -0.73 32.42 -11.35
C TYR A 294 -0.76 30.90 -11.29
N ILE A 295 0.42 30.29 -11.35
CA ILE A 295 0.59 28.86 -11.17
C ILE A 295 0.14 28.48 -9.75
N TRP A 296 0.52 29.21 -8.71
CA TRP A 296 0.14 28.96 -7.31
C TRP A 296 -1.38 29.08 -7.09
N GLU A 297 -2.01 30.11 -7.63
CA GLU A 297 -3.45 30.32 -7.61
C GLU A 297 -4.19 29.16 -8.29
N ARG A 298 -3.63 28.55 -9.33
CA ARG A 298 -4.17 27.33 -9.97
C ARG A 298 -3.71 26.02 -9.32
N ILE A 299 -2.55 26.00 -8.66
CA ILE A 299 -2.01 24.90 -7.84
C ILE A 299 -2.81 24.72 -6.56
N SER A 300 -3.54 25.74 -6.10
CA SER A 300 -4.56 25.60 -5.06
C SER A 300 -5.62 24.53 -5.39
N GLY A 301 -5.67 24.08 -6.65
CA GLY A 301 -6.38 22.87 -7.05
C GLY A 301 -5.75 21.62 -6.43
N LEU A 302 -6.45 21.04 -5.45
CA LEU A 302 -6.18 19.73 -4.81
C LEU A 302 -5.61 18.65 -5.75
N GLN A 303 -5.97 18.68 -7.04
CA GLN A 303 -5.45 17.80 -8.09
C GLN A 303 -3.92 17.80 -8.18
N LEU A 304 -3.27 18.97 -8.18
CA LEU A 304 -1.80 19.05 -8.31
C LEU A 304 -1.09 18.58 -7.04
N MET A 305 -1.69 18.83 -5.88
CA MET A 305 -1.19 18.31 -4.60
C MET A 305 -1.28 16.79 -4.53
N ILE A 306 -2.38 16.19 -4.99
CA ILE A 306 -2.52 14.72 -5.06
C ILE A 306 -1.47 14.15 -6.02
N LEU A 307 -1.31 14.71 -7.21
CA LEU A 307 -0.34 14.21 -8.20
C LEU A 307 1.10 14.33 -7.70
N LEU A 308 1.47 15.44 -7.05
CA LEU A 308 2.78 15.59 -6.44
C LEU A 308 3.00 14.59 -5.30
N THR A 309 2.03 14.46 -4.41
CA THR A 309 2.12 13.55 -3.26
C THR A 309 2.22 12.10 -3.73
N GLU A 310 1.43 11.66 -4.72
CA GLU A 310 1.52 10.31 -5.27
C GLU A 310 2.82 10.10 -6.07
N ALA A 311 3.29 11.09 -6.83
CA ALA A 311 4.58 10.99 -7.54
C ALA A 311 5.74 10.69 -6.58
N VAL A 312 5.74 11.28 -5.39
CA VAL A 312 6.77 11.04 -4.37
C VAL A 312 6.46 9.78 -3.56
N SER A 313 5.31 9.74 -2.87
CA SER A 313 4.99 8.69 -1.92
C SER A 313 4.80 7.32 -2.57
N ALA A 314 4.14 7.23 -3.73
CA ALA A 314 3.94 5.95 -4.41
C ALA A 314 5.26 5.42 -4.97
N THR A 315 6.09 6.28 -5.56
CA THR A 315 7.40 5.86 -6.09
C THR A 315 8.31 5.37 -4.97
N ILE A 316 8.44 6.13 -3.87
CA ILE A 316 9.31 5.75 -2.75
C ILE A 316 8.81 4.45 -2.10
N LEU A 317 7.51 4.33 -1.83
CA LEU A 317 6.94 3.11 -1.27
C LEU A 317 7.11 1.91 -2.23
N GLY A 318 6.88 2.12 -3.52
CA GLY A 318 7.05 1.09 -4.54
C GLY A 318 8.50 0.58 -4.64
N LEU A 319 9.48 1.49 -4.58
CA LEU A 319 10.90 1.13 -4.52
C LEU A 319 11.23 0.39 -3.22
N ALA A 320 10.72 0.84 -2.07
CA ALA A 320 10.92 0.17 -0.79
C ALA A 320 10.35 -1.27 -0.82
N LEU A 321 9.21 -1.49 -1.47
CA LEU A 321 8.63 -2.81 -1.69
C LEU A 321 9.49 -3.67 -2.61
N VAL A 322 9.82 -3.19 -3.81
CA VAL A 322 10.58 -3.96 -4.80
C VAL A 322 11.98 -4.31 -4.29
N ILE A 323 12.67 -3.38 -3.61
CA ILE A 323 14.02 -3.60 -3.10
C ILE A 323 13.97 -4.43 -1.81
N GLY A 324 13.18 -4.01 -0.81
CA GLY A 324 13.14 -4.62 0.51
C GLY A 324 12.31 -5.90 0.62
N GLY A 325 11.35 -6.11 -0.30
CA GLY A 325 10.53 -7.32 -0.34
C GLY A 325 9.56 -7.48 0.83
N TRP A 326 9.17 -6.40 1.52
CA TRP A 326 8.24 -6.43 2.66
C TRP A 326 8.60 -7.47 3.75
N CYS A 327 9.84 -7.43 4.25
CA CYS A 327 10.43 -8.41 5.19
C CYS A 327 10.91 -9.73 4.57
N SER A 328 10.77 -9.97 3.26
CA SER A 328 11.29 -11.20 2.61
C SER A 328 12.76 -11.15 2.19
N THR A 329 13.41 -9.99 2.27
CA THR A 329 14.84 -9.85 1.95
C THR A 329 15.54 -8.95 2.96
N SER A 330 16.86 -9.07 3.04
CA SER A 330 17.70 -8.22 3.87
C SER A 330 18.27 -7.02 3.08
N ASN A 331 17.78 -6.72 1.88
CA ASN A 331 18.36 -5.66 1.05
C ASN A 331 18.31 -4.29 1.73
N LEU A 332 17.23 -3.98 2.45
CA LEU A 332 17.08 -2.75 3.21
C LEU A 332 17.35 -2.95 4.72
N PRO A 333 17.91 -1.96 5.41
CA PRO A 333 18.01 -1.96 6.87
C PRO A 333 16.62 -2.05 7.53
N ALA A 334 16.54 -2.71 8.69
CA ALA A 334 15.29 -2.87 9.43
C ALA A 334 14.58 -1.54 9.75
N PRO A 335 15.25 -0.44 10.13
CA PRO A 335 14.59 0.85 10.37
C PRO A 335 13.82 1.36 9.15
N VAL A 336 14.37 1.18 7.95
CA VAL A 336 13.74 1.58 6.70
C VAL A 336 12.51 0.72 6.42
N VAL A 337 12.63 -0.60 6.53
CA VAL A 337 11.49 -1.52 6.34
C VAL A 337 10.38 -1.23 7.35
N LEU A 338 10.73 -0.95 8.60
CA LEU A 338 9.79 -0.65 9.68
C LEU A 338 9.09 0.70 9.49
N TYR A 339 9.78 1.71 8.95
CA TYR A 339 9.16 2.98 8.56
C TYR A 339 8.04 2.76 7.53
N PHE A 340 8.31 1.97 6.49
CA PHE A 340 7.33 1.70 5.43
C PHE A 340 6.28 0.64 5.79
N MET A 341 6.33 0.03 6.99
CA MET A 341 5.43 -1.07 7.39
C MET A 341 3.94 -0.66 7.42
N THR A 342 3.67 0.64 7.59
CA THR A 342 2.31 1.23 7.52
C THR A 342 1.84 1.49 6.08
N ALA A 343 2.69 1.19 5.08
CA ALA A 343 2.49 1.48 3.66
C ALA A 343 2.12 2.95 3.37
N MET A 344 2.62 3.89 4.18
CA MET A 344 2.29 5.31 4.07
C MET A 344 0.77 5.53 3.99
N SER A 345 0.04 4.84 4.89
CA SER A 345 -1.42 4.83 4.89
C SER A 345 -2.03 6.20 5.13
N GLY A 346 -1.33 7.08 5.86
CA GLY A 346 -1.78 8.46 6.12
C GLY A 346 -1.75 9.32 4.86
N GLU A 347 -0.67 9.25 4.09
CA GLU A 347 -0.50 9.92 2.81
C GLU A 347 -1.53 9.41 1.79
N GLY A 348 -1.69 8.08 1.75
CA GLY A 348 -2.74 7.43 0.98
C GLY A 348 -4.12 7.94 1.38
N PHE A 349 -4.48 7.93 2.66
CA PHE A 349 -5.79 8.41 3.09
C PHE A 349 -6.04 9.87 2.75
N ALA A 350 -5.07 10.76 2.99
CA ALA A 350 -5.18 12.18 2.67
C ALA A 350 -5.43 12.41 1.18
N CYS A 351 -4.68 11.72 0.30
CA CYS A 351 -4.88 11.82 -1.14
C CYS A 351 -6.26 11.29 -1.59
N SER A 352 -6.78 10.23 -0.98
CA SER A 352 -8.12 9.72 -1.31
C SER A 352 -9.24 10.64 -0.81
N LYS A 353 -9.04 11.26 0.36
CA LYS A 353 -9.94 12.31 0.86
C LYS A 353 -9.94 13.54 -0.04
N MET A 354 -8.78 14.02 -0.48
CA MET A 354 -8.68 15.14 -1.43
C MET A 354 -9.31 14.79 -2.78
N ALA A 355 -9.11 13.56 -3.28
CA ALA A 355 -9.75 13.09 -4.51
C ALA A 355 -11.28 13.05 -4.37
N ALA A 356 -11.79 12.58 -3.23
CA ALA A 356 -13.22 12.60 -2.92
C ALA A 356 -13.79 14.03 -2.88
N ILE A 357 -13.05 15.01 -2.33
CA ILE A 357 -13.46 16.42 -2.36
C ILE A 357 -13.62 16.91 -3.80
N VAL A 358 -12.65 16.64 -4.66
CA VAL A 358 -12.70 17.06 -6.07
C VAL A 358 -13.88 16.40 -6.79
N TRP A 359 -14.09 15.09 -6.57
CA TRP A 359 -15.23 14.36 -7.12
C TRP A 359 -16.57 14.95 -6.68
N ASN A 360 -16.75 15.14 -5.38
CA ASN A 360 -18.01 15.63 -4.81
C ASN A 360 -18.33 17.05 -5.27
N ARG A 361 -17.31 17.93 -5.38
CA ARG A 361 -17.50 19.28 -5.95
C ARG A 361 -18.01 19.21 -7.38
N LYS A 362 -17.38 18.40 -8.24
CA LYS A 362 -17.82 18.21 -9.64
C LYS A 362 -19.18 17.55 -9.77
N LEU A 363 -19.48 16.58 -8.92
CA LEU A 363 -20.78 15.92 -8.89
C LEU A 363 -21.89 16.91 -8.53
N HIS A 364 -21.68 17.75 -7.51
CA HIS A 364 -22.66 18.76 -7.09
C HIS A 364 -22.78 19.96 -8.04
N GLU A 365 -21.71 20.32 -8.76
CA GLU A 365 -21.79 21.28 -9.86
C GLU A 365 -22.70 20.76 -11.00
N THR A 366 -22.67 19.45 -11.26
CA THR A 366 -23.46 18.82 -12.33
C THR A 366 -24.89 18.49 -11.89
N PHE A 367 -25.05 18.02 -10.66
CA PHE A 367 -26.32 17.58 -10.06
C PHE A 367 -26.50 18.27 -8.70
N PRO A 368 -26.96 19.54 -8.69
CA PRO A 368 -27.15 20.28 -7.45
C PRO A 368 -28.15 19.58 -6.53
N VAL A 369 -27.91 19.67 -5.23
CA VAL A 369 -28.82 19.20 -4.18
C VAL A 369 -29.15 20.40 -3.32
N GLU A 370 -30.44 20.66 -3.12
CA GLU A 370 -30.90 21.81 -2.36
C GLU A 370 -30.42 21.77 -0.90
N LYS A 371 -30.37 20.58 -0.29
CA LYS A 371 -29.97 20.38 1.12
C LYS A 371 -29.01 19.20 1.27
N PRO A 372 -27.69 19.38 1.01
CA PRO A 372 -26.72 18.31 1.20
C PRO A 372 -26.59 17.94 2.68
N SER A 373 -26.44 16.65 2.97
CA SER A 373 -26.22 16.17 4.34
C SER A 373 -24.95 16.76 4.94
N VAL A 374 -24.87 16.84 6.27
CA VAL A 374 -23.66 17.32 6.98
C VAL A 374 -22.42 16.53 6.54
N MET A 375 -22.55 15.22 6.40
CA MET A 375 -21.48 14.35 5.94
C MET A 375 -21.04 14.72 4.53
N THR A 376 -22.00 14.91 3.61
CA THR A 376 -21.73 15.35 2.23
C THR A 376 -21.03 16.71 2.20
N ARG A 377 -21.41 17.67 3.05
CA ARG A 377 -20.74 18.98 3.16
C ARG A 377 -19.29 18.85 3.63
N LEU A 378 -19.04 18.00 4.62
CA LEU A 378 -17.69 17.67 5.10
C LEU A 378 -16.86 16.95 4.01
N PHE A 379 -17.49 16.13 3.18
CA PHE A 379 -16.82 15.43 2.06
C PHE A 379 -16.65 16.26 0.80
N ARG A 380 -17.48 17.27 0.59
CA ARG A 380 -17.34 18.28 -0.47
C ARG A 380 -16.32 19.35 -0.11
N GLY A 381 -15.94 19.44 1.16
CA GLY A 381 -14.99 20.42 1.67
C GLY A 381 -15.58 21.82 1.83
N ASP A 382 -16.86 21.90 2.20
CA ASP A 382 -17.49 23.16 2.60
C ASP A 382 -16.93 23.64 3.95
N TRP A 383 -16.57 22.69 4.81
CA TRP A 383 -15.90 22.94 6.08
C TRP A 383 -14.40 22.72 5.90
N TRP A 384 -13.69 23.80 5.61
CA TRP A 384 -12.26 23.75 5.30
C TRP A 384 -11.45 23.16 6.46
N TRP A 385 -11.75 23.54 7.70
CA TRP A 385 -11.05 23.05 8.89
C TRP A 385 -11.31 21.56 9.14
N GLY A 386 -12.55 21.09 8.98
CA GLY A 386 -12.90 19.68 9.12
C GLY A 386 -12.26 18.82 8.03
N SER A 387 -12.16 19.35 6.81
CA SER A 387 -11.46 18.67 5.70
C SER A 387 -9.96 18.63 5.92
N ALA A 388 -9.37 19.72 6.39
CA ALA A 388 -7.96 19.78 6.76
C ALA A 388 -7.65 18.81 7.90
N ALA A 389 -8.46 18.77 8.95
CA ALA A 389 -8.31 17.83 10.06
C ALA A 389 -8.39 16.36 9.58
N LEU A 390 -9.36 16.03 8.72
CA LEU A 390 -9.48 14.69 8.14
C LEU A 390 -8.26 14.29 7.29
N CYS A 391 -7.52 15.24 6.71
CA CYS A 391 -6.29 14.92 5.98
C CYS A 391 -5.07 14.87 6.91
N LEU A 392 -4.89 15.89 7.76
CA LEU A 392 -3.68 16.10 8.54
C LEU A 392 -3.59 15.19 9.76
N VAL A 393 -4.69 14.90 10.45
CA VAL A 393 -4.66 14.05 11.66
C VAL A 393 -4.24 12.61 11.33
N PRO A 394 -4.85 11.92 10.35
CA PRO A 394 -4.44 10.55 10.02
C PRO A 394 -3.03 10.49 9.43
N LEU A 395 -2.65 11.51 8.65
CA LEU A 395 -1.30 11.69 8.14
C LEU A 395 -0.29 11.72 9.29
N SER A 396 -0.44 12.67 10.22
CA SER A 396 0.47 12.85 11.36
C SER A 396 0.54 11.61 12.25
N ILE A 397 -0.60 10.96 12.53
CA ILE A 397 -0.63 9.72 13.34
C ILE A 397 0.11 8.58 12.64
N SER A 398 -0.07 8.41 11.33
CA SER A 398 0.61 7.36 10.55
C SER A 398 2.11 7.63 10.44
N THR A 399 2.52 8.87 10.20
CA THR A 399 3.94 9.28 10.19
C THR A 399 4.58 9.08 11.55
N ALA A 400 3.91 9.47 12.65
CA ALA A 400 4.40 9.25 14.00
C ALA A 400 4.59 7.74 14.31
N LEU A 401 3.63 6.90 13.92
CA LEU A 401 3.77 5.45 14.05
C LEU A 401 4.96 4.91 13.25
N SER A 402 5.14 5.39 12.02
CA SER A 402 6.24 4.98 11.14
C SER A 402 7.61 5.36 11.71
N ILE A 403 7.73 6.55 12.32
CA ILE A 403 8.93 7.01 13.02
C ILE A 403 9.20 6.16 14.27
N LEU A 404 8.18 5.91 15.10
CA LEU A 404 8.35 5.05 16.28
C LEU A 404 8.80 3.64 15.88
N MET A 405 8.18 3.06 14.85
CA MET A 405 8.56 1.75 14.32
C MET A 405 10.00 1.73 13.80
N SER A 406 10.45 2.77 13.09
CA SER A 406 11.82 2.85 12.58
C SER A 406 12.86 2.95 13.69
N GLN A 407 12.50 3.55 14.82
CA GLN A 407 13.28 3.59 16.06
C GLN A 407 13.11 2.34 16.94
N TYR A 408 12.56 1.25 16.40
CA TYR A 408 12.26 0.00 17.11
C TYR A 408 11.28 0.13 18.29
N HIS A 409 10.68 1.31 18.51
CA HIS A 409 9.69 1.52 19.56
C HIS A 409 8.36 0.90 19.13
N ARG A 410 7.95 -0.14 19.86
CA ARG A 410 6.70 -0.87 19.59
C ARG A 410 5.75 -0.79 20.77
N THR A 411 4.81 0.15 20.68
CA THR A 411 3.68 0.24 21.59
C THR A 411 2.47 -0.43 20.94
N THR A 412 2.11 -1.62 21.43
CA THR A 412 0.97 -2.40 20.91
C THR A 412 -0.34 -1.63 21.01
N ALA A 413 -0.55 -0.89 22.10
CA ALA A 413 -1.71 -0.02 22.29
C ALA A 413 -1.78 1.09 21.23
N PHE A 414 -0.66 1.73 20.90
CA PHE A 414 -0.63 2.76 19.87
C PHE A 414 -0.87 2.16 18.48
N GLN A 415 -0.23 1.04 18.14
CA GLN A 415 -0.50 0.32 16.89
C GLN A 415 -1.98 -0.05 16.73
N ALA A 416 -2.60 -0.57 17.80
CA ALA A 416 -4.02 -0.92 17.80
C ALA A 416 -4.90 0.32 17.61
N LEU A 417 -4.60 1.43 18.31
CA LEU A 417 -5.31 2.69 18.17
C LEU A 417 -5.22 3.24 16.74
N VAL A 418 -4.02 3.27 16.15
CA VAL A 418 -3.82 3.74 14.77
C VAL A 418 -4.60 2.84 13.80
N THR A 419 -4.48 1.52 13.93
CA THR A 419 -5.18 0.57 13.04
C THR A 419 -6.70 0.73 13.14
N ALA A 420 -7.25 0.86 14.36
CA ALA A 420 -8.68 1.08 14.58
C ALA A 420 -9.15 2.44 14.00
N THR A 421 -8.33 3.49 14.14
CA THR A 421 -8.62 4.82 13.59
C THR A 421 -8.67 4.76 12.05
N PHE A 422 -7.68 4.14 11.41
CA PHE A 422 -7.67 3.98 9.96
C PHE A 422 -8.82 3.09 9.46
N LEU A 423 -9.15 2.02 10.17
CA LEU A 423 -10.31 1.19 9.86
C LEU A 423 -11.61 2.01 9.87
N ALA A 424 -11.85 2.76 10.94
CA ALA A 424 -13.06 3.60 11.07
C ALA A 424 -13.12 4.66 9.96
N LEU A 425 -11.99 5.33 9.68
CA LEU A 425 -11.89 6.33 8.64
C LEU A 425 -12.10 5.73 7.24
N GLN A 426 -11.50 4.59 6.93
CA GLN A 426 -11.68 3.92 5.63
C GLN A 426 -13.11 3.45 5.42
N ILE A 427 -13.78 2.93 6.46
CA ILE A 427 -15.21 2.58 6.39
C ILE A 427 -16.04 3.84 6.12
N LEU A 428 -15.80 4.93 6.86
CA LEU A 428 -16.56 6.16 6.75
C LEU A 428 -16.38 6.85 5.39
N VAL A 429 -15.14 6.97 4.91
CA VAL A 429 -14.84 7.56 3.59
C VAL A 429 -15.27 6.62 2.46
N GLY A 430 -14.96 5.33 2.56
CA GLY A 430 -15.28 4.33 1.55
C GLY A 430 -16.79 4.19 1.33
N SER A 431 -17.57 4.09 2.42
CA SER A 431 -19.04 4.03 2.34
C SER A 431 -19.66 5.28 1.71
N HIS A 432 -19.16 6.47 2.06
CA HIS A 432 -19.61 7.72 1.45
C HIS A 432 -19.30 7.78 -0.05
N ILE A 433 -18.09 7.37 -0.45
CA ILE A 433 -17.72 7.35 -1.87
C ILE A 433 -18.62 6.38 -2.65
N ILE A 434 -18.87 5.18 -2.13
CA ILE A 434 -19.77 4.20 -2.75
C ILE A 434 -21.17 4.79 -2.93
N TYR A 435 -21.69 5.44 -1.89
CA TYR A 435 -22.99 6.10 -1.95
C TYR A 435 -23.07 7.14 -3.08
N GLU A 436 -22.05 8.00 -3.20
CA GLU A 436 -22.01 9.04 -4.25
C GLU A 436 -21.84 8.45 -5.65
N VAL A 437 -21.09 7.36 -5.82
CA VAL A 437 -20.99 6.63 -7.10
C VAL A 437 -22.34 6.04 -7.50
N CYS A 438 -23.01 5.36 -6.58
CA CYS A 438 -24.35 4.80 -6.83
C CYS A 438 -25.36 5.89 -7.19
N ARG A 439 -25.32 7.02 -6.46
CA ARG A 439 -26.17 8.18 -6.74
C ARG A 439 -25.89 8.75 -8.13
N TYR A 440 -24.63 8.98 -8.46
CA TYR A 440 -24.22 9.44 -9.79
C TYR A 440 -24.74 8.53 -10.91
N HIS A 441 -24.59 7.20 -10.78
CA HIS A 441 -25.09 6.26 -11.78
C HIS A 441 -26.62 6.31 -11.94
N ARG A 442 -27.36 6.47 -10.83
CA ARG A 442 -28.82 6.61 -10.87
C ARG A 442 -29.23 7.89 -11.61
N GLU A 443 -28.59 9.02 -11.30
CA GLU A 443 -28.90 10.30 -11.95
C GLU A 443 -28.53 10.31 -13.43
N VAL A 444 -27.34 9.81 -13.79
CA VAL A 444 -26.95 9.69 -15.20
C VAL A 444 -27.88 8.75 -15.96
N SER A 445 -28.30 7.63 -15.36
CA SER A 445 -29.25 6.72 -16.01
C SER A 445 -30.63 7.37 -16.21
N ARG A 446 -31.06 8.24 -15.28
CA ARG A 446 -32.30 9.01 -15.39
C ARG A 446 -32.22 10.01 -16.55
N VAL A 447 -31.14 10.80 -16.60
CA VAL A 447 -30.92 11.80 -17.65
C VAL A 447 -30.69 11.15 -19.02
N ALA A 448 -29.94 10.06 -19.08
CA ALA A 448 -29.70 9.34 -20.33
C ALA A 448 -31.00 8.82 -20.96
N LYS A 449 -31.96 8.36 -20.14
CA LYS A 449 -33.30 7.95 -20.58
C LYS A 449 -34.13 9.14 -21.06
N SER A 450 -33.97 10.33 -20.47
CA SER A 450 -34.74 11.52 -20.85
C SER A 450 -34.19 12.27 -22.06
N VAL A 451 -32.91 12.10 -22.41
CA VAL A 451 -32.22 12.83 -23.49
C VAL A 451 -31.84 11.88 -24.66
N GLN A 452 -32.44 10.70 -24.73
CA GLN A 452 -32.12 9.70 -25.74
C GLN A 452 -32.60 10.19 -27.13
N GLY A 453 -31.70 10.82 -27.90
CA GLY A 453 -31.94 11.26 -29.29
C GLY A 453 -31.53 12.70 -29.61
N THR A 454 -31.24 13.56 -28.62
CA THR A 454 -31.17 15.02 -28.85
C THR A 454 -29.76 15.64 -28.86
N VAL A 455 -28.75 15.03 -28.22
CA VAL A 455 -27.42 15.66 -28.09
C VAL A 455 -26.27 14.64 -28.21
N ASN A 456 -25.32 14.92 -29.10
CA ASN A 456 -24.08 14.15 -29.24
C ASN A 456 -23.11 14.46 -28.07
N THR A 457 -23.31 13.80 -26.92
CA THR A 457 -22.55 14.00 -25.67
C THR A 457 -21.38 13.02 -25.48
N THR A 458 -20.85 12.47 -26.57
CA THR A 458 -19.86 11.37 -26.55
C THR A 458 -18.59 11.67 -25.72
N ALA A 459 -18.02 12.87 -25.84
CA ALA A 459 -16.80 13.25 -25.10
C ALA A 459 -17.04 13.37 -23.58
N VAL A 460 -18.12 14.06 -23.18
CA VAL A 460 -18.49 14.24 -21.77
C VAL A 460 -18.82 12.88 -21.15
N ASN A 461 -19.60 12.05 -21.83
CA ASN A 461 -19.94 10.69 -21.38
C ASN A 461 -18.70 9.81 -21.18
N THR A 462 -17.68 9.96 -22.04
CA THR A 462 -16.43 9.19 -21.93
C THR A 462 -15.63 9.59 -20.68
N PHE A 463 -15.48 10.90 -20.44
CA PHE A 463 -14.83 11.43 -19.24
C PHE A 463 -15.55 11.00 -17.96
N LEU A 464 -16.87 11.13 -17.96
CA LEU A 464 -17.77 10.78 -16.86
C LEU A 464 -17.72 9.27 -16.54
N ARG A 465 -17.72 8.40 -17.55
CA ARG A 465 -17.51 6.94 -17.36
C ARG A 465 -16.13 6.64 -16.78
N ARG A 466 -15.08 7.31 -17.27
CA ARG A 466 -13.71 7.14 -16.77
C ARG A 466 -13.63 7.46 -15.28
N ILE A 467 -14.14 8.61 -14.86
CA ILE A 467 -14.08 8.99 -13.44
C ILE A 467 -14.92 8.03 -12.59
N SER A 468 -16.13 7.68 -13.02
CA SER A 468 -16.95 6.71 -12.27
C SER A 468 -16.23 5.37 -12.06
N ARG A 469 -15.52 4.85 -13.08
CA ARG A 469 -14.67 3.65 -12.92
C ARG A 469 -13.53 3.88 -11.92
N CYS A 470 -12.83 5.01 -12.01
CA CYS A 470 -11.74 5.33 -11.07
C CYS A 470 -12.25 5.42 -9.63
N VAL A 471 -13.40 6.05 -9.41
CA VAL A 471 -13.99 6.19 -8.07
C VAL A 471 -14.52 4.85 -7.56
N LEU A 472 -15.07 3.99 -8.42
CA LEU A 472 -15.44 2.62 -8.05
C LEU A 472 -14.21 1.80 -7.63
N MET A 473 -13.12 1.88 -8.39
CA MET A 473 -11.85 1.21 -8.06
C MET A 473 -11.25 1.75 -6.74
N LEU A 474 -11.37 3.06 -6.50
CA LEU A 474 -11.01 3.69 -5.24
C LEU A 474 -11.80 3.07 -4.07
N SER A 475 -13.12 2.94 -4.19
CA SER A 475 -13.95 2.29 -3.17
C SER A 475 -13.59 0.83 -2.94
N MET A 476 -13.33 0.06 -4.00
CA MET A 476 -12.92 -1.34 -3.90
C MET A 476 -11.57 -1.48 -3.19
N SER A 477 -10.62 -0.59 -3.49
CA SER A 477 -9.32 -0.57 -2.83
C SER A 477 -9.42 -0.25 -1.33
N MET A 478 -10.32 0.65 -0.93
CA MET A 478 -10.61 0.90 0.48
C MET A 478 -11.25 -0.32 1.15
N ALA A 479 -12.16 -1.01 0.47
CA ALA A 479 -12.73 -2.26 0.98
C ALA A 479 -11.66 -3.34 1.21
N MET A 480 -10.70 -3.50 0.29
CA MET A 480 -9.56 -4.41 0.47
C MET A 480 -8.74 -4.07 1.73
N GLN A 481 -8.46 -2.79 1.96
CA GLN A 481 -7.71 -2.33 3.14
C GLN A 481 -8.50 -2.50 4.44
N VAL A 482 -9.82 -2.30 4.41
CA VAL A 482 -10.73 -2.56 5.54
C VAL A 482 -10.70 -4.05 5.90
N VAL A 483 -10.81 -4.93 4.90
CA VAL A 483 -10.74 -6.38 5.11
C VAL A 483 -9.40 -6.80 5.70
N ALA A 484 -8.29 -6.27 5.16
CA ALA A 484 -6.97 -6.51 5.72
C ALA A 484 -6.87 -6.09 7.20
N SER A 485 -7.39 -4.91 7.53
CA SER A 485 -7.39 -4.37 8.89
C SER A 485 -8.26 -5.20 9.84
N LEU A 486 -9.40 -5.70 9.37
CA LEU A 486 -10.26 -6.62 10.13
C LEU A 486 -9.54 -7.96 10.40
N ILE A 487 -8.79 -8.50 9.43
CA ILE A 487 -7.97 -9.72 9.67
C ILE A 487 -6.95 -9.45 10.78
N ILE A 488 -6.26 -8.31 10.73
CA ILE A 488 -5.24 -7.93 11.72
C ILE A 488 -5.83 -7.81 13.13
N ILE A 489 -6.99 -7.16 13.27
CA ILE A 489 -7.61 -6.89 14.58
C ILE A 489 -8.37 -8.10 15.11
N CYS A 490 -9.21 -8.73 14.30
CA CYS A 490 -10.14 -9.77 14.74
C CYS A 490 -9.51 -11.16 14.77
N PHE A 491 -8.49 -11.42 13.95
CA PHE A 491 -7.89 -12.75 13.78
C PHE A 491 -6.39 -12.74 14.02
N LEU A 492 -5.96 -12.20 15.17
CA LEU A 492 -4.54 -11.96 15.47
C LEU A 492 -3.66 -13.22 15.35
N GLN A 493 -4.14 -14.38 15.80
CA GLN A 493 -3.41 -15.65 15.68
C GLN A 493 -3.21 -16.06 14.22
N PHE A 494 -4.27 -15.96 13.41
CA PHE A 494 -4.19 -16.23 11.98
C PHE A 494 -3.28 -15.20 11.28
N PHE A 495 -3.40 -13.90 11.60
CA PHE A 495 -2.57 -12.86 11.03
C PHE A 495 -1.07 -13.13 11.20
N PHE A 496 -0.65 -13.61 12.36
CA PHE A 496 0.75 -13.95 12.59
C PHE A 496 1.17 -15.34 12.09
N SER A 497 0.29 -16.09 11.43
CA SER A 497 0.66 -17.27 10.65
C SER A 497 1.18 -16.86 9.26
N PRO A 498 2.01 -17.68 8.60
CA PRO A 498 2.46 -17.40 7.24
C PRO A 498 1.37 -17.10 6.21
N PRO A 499 0.26 -17.88 6.12
CA PRO A 499 -0.82 -17.57 5.18
C PRO A 499 -1.57 -16.30 5.56
N GLY A 500 -1.93 -16.12 6.84
CA GLY A 500 -2.70 -14.94 7.27
C GLY A 500 -1.92 -13.64 7.12
N TRP A 501 -0.60 -13.65 7.36
CA TRP A 501 0.28 -12.53 7.08
C TRP A 501 0.26 -12.15 5.60
N THR A 502 0.42 -13.16 4.74
CA THR A 502 0.47 -12.98 3.29
C THR A 502 -0.87 -12.44 2.78
N ILE A 503 -2.00 -12.97 3.25
CA ILE A 503 -3.32 -12.52 2.83
C ILE A 503 -3.59 -11.10 3.33
N ALA A 504 -3.37 -10.82 4.62
CA ALA A 504 -3.64 -9.51 5.20
C ALA A 504 -2.79 -8.40 4.54
N TYR A 505 -1.47 -8.58 4.47
CA TYR A 505 -0.61 -7.59 3.83
C TYR A 505 -0.77 -7.56 2.31
N GLY A 506 -1.07 -8.69 1.67
CA GLY A 506 -1.40 -8.73 0.24
C GLY A 506 -2.62 -7.85 -0.06
N LEU A 507 -3.71 -8.00 0.69
CA LEU A 507 -4.90 -7.16 0.55
C LEU A 507 -4.61 -5.70 0.85
N PHE A 508 -3.86 -5.42 1.92
CA PHE A 508 -3.51 -4.06 2.32
C PHE A 508 -2.65 -3.34 1.27
N LEU A 509 -1.57 -3.97 0.80
CA LEU A 509 -0.63 -3.38 -0.16
C LEU A 509 -1.22 -3.27 -1.57
N ASN A 510 -1.93 -4.29 -2.05
CA ASN A 510 -2.61 -4.19 -3.34
C ASN A 510 -3.75 -3.18 -3.27
N GLY A 511 -4.48 -3.10 -2.16
CA GLY A 511 -5.43 -2.03 -1.91
C GLY A 511 -4.76 -0.66 -2.00
N ARG A 512 -3.62 -0.43 -1.32
CA ARG A 512 -2.88 0.83 -1.40
C ARG A 512 -2.38 1.16 -2.81
N ALA A 513 -1.97 0.15 -3.58
CA ALA A 513 -1.49 0.31 -4.95
C ALA A 513 -2.63 0.66 -5.93
N VAL A 514 -3.77 -0.04 -5.85
CA VAL A 514 -4.96 0.25 -6.65
C VAL A 514 -5.55 1.62 -6.30
N ASP A 515 -5.55 2.00 -5.02
CA ASP A 515 -5.94 3.33 -4.54
C ASP A 515 -5.08 4.43 -5.20
N SER A 516 -3.76 4.26 -5.24
CA SER A 516 -2.83 5.17 -5.93
C SER A 516 -3.16 5.29 -7.41
N ALA A 517 -3.17 4.16 -8.12
CA ALA A 517 -3.40 4.12 -9.56
C ALA A 517 -4.74 4.76 -9.95
N SER A 518 -5.79 4.52 -9.16
CA SER A 518 -7.14 5.07 -9.39
C SER A 518 -7.17 6.60 -9.28
N ARG A 519 -6.47 7.17 -8.30
CA ARG A 519 -6.41 8.64 -8.12
C ARG A 519 -5.60 9.31 -9.22
N VAL A 520 -4.46 8.72 -9.58
CA VAL A 520 -3.64 9.22 -10.68
C VAL A 520 -4.42 9.17 -12.00
N ALA A 521 -5.12 8.07 -12.26
CA ALA A 521 -5.96 7.93 -13.45
C ALA A 521 -7.14 8.92 -13.47
N MET A 522 -7.73 9.23 -12.31
CA MET A 522 -8.80 10.23 -12.19
C MET A 522 -8.36 11.61 -12.68
N PHE A 523 -7.11 12.00 -12.43
CA PHE A 523 -6.55 13.31 -12.80
C PHE A 523 -5.77 13.31 -14.11
N ARG A 524 -5.92 12.27 -14.95
CA ARG A 524 -5.34 12.24 -16.29
C ARG A 524 -5.80 13.45 -17.12
N PRO A 525 -4.88 14.27 -17.64
CA PRO A 525 -5.22 15.43 -18.46
C PRO A 525 -5.91 14.99 -19.75
N ILE A 526 -6.89 15.78 -20.19
CA ILE A 526 -7.56 15.57 -21.47
C ILE A 526 -6.77 16.36 -22.52
N ARG A 527 -6.08 15.66 -23.43
CA ARG A 527 -5.56 16.33 -24.63
C ARG A 527 -6.77 16.73 -25.46
N ARG A 528 -7.03 18.03 -25.59
CA ARG A 528 -7.86 18.53 -26.68
C ARG A 528 -7.07 18.23 -27.94
N ASN A 529 -7.53 17.25 -28.72
CA ASN A 529 -7.11 17.17 -30.11
C ASN A 529 -7.63 18.47 -30.73
N ASN A 530 -6.77 19.47 -30.78
CA ASN A 530 -6.95 20.58 -31.69
C ASN A 530 -6.82 19.92 -33.07
N ALA A 531 -7.94 19.39 -33.59
CA ALA A 531 -8.03 19.20 -35.02
C ALA A 531 -7.60 20.56 -35.60
N PRO A 532 -6.55 20.59 -36.46
CA PRO A 532 -6.20 21.83 -37.14
C PRO A 532 -7.52 22.34 -37.69
N ALA A 533 -7.88 23.57 -37.31
CA ALA A 533 -9.07 24.20 -37.83
C ALA A 533 -8.89 24.15 -39.35
N ASP A 534 -9.57 23.19 -39.98
CA ASP A 534 -9.55 23.02 -41.41
C ASP A 534 -9.91 24.41 -41.93
N GLY A 535 -9.00 24.96 -42.74
CA GLY A 535 -9.00 26.34 -43.22
C GLY A 535 -10.17 26.60 -44.17
N SER A 536 -11.39 26.32 -43.71
CA SER A 536 -12.65 26.78 -44.26
C SER A 536 -12.62 28.29 -44.12
N ARG A 537 -12.13 28.87 -45.22
CA ARG A 537 -12.31 30.26 -45.64
C ARG A 537 -13.53 30.84 -44.95
N PHE A 538 -13.27 31.75 -44.03
CA PHE A 538 -14.22 32.80 -43.69
C PHE A 538 -14.37 33.63 -44.98
N THR A 539 -15.21 33.19 -45.90
CA THR A 539 -15.72 34.07 -46.96
C THR A 539 -16.55 35.11 -46.24
N SER A 540 -15.92 36.25 -45.98
CA SER A 540 -16.56 37.46 -45.50
C SER A 540 -17.79 37.71 -46.38
N PRO A 541 -19.02 37.70 -45.85
CA PRO A 541 -20.14 38.21 -46.62
C PRO A 541 -19.84 39.68 -46.89
N ALA A 542 -19.87 40.03 -48.17
CA ALA A 542 -19.66 41.38 -48.65
C ALA A 542 -20.57 42.35 -47.88
N LYS A 543 -19.99 43.46 -47.43
CA LYS A 543 -20.73 44.63 -46.96
C LYS A 543 -21.71 45.06 -48.06
N SER A 544 -23.00 44.72 -47.94
CA SER A 544 -24.03 45.49 -48.62
C SER A 544 -24.32 46.72 -47.75
N SER A 545 -23.86 47.87 -48.23
CA SER A 545 -24.32 49.17 -47.79
C SER A 545 -25.84 49.25 -47.94
N ALA A 546 -26.56 49.37 -46.82
CA ALA A 546 -27.93 49.83 -46.81
C ALA A 546 -28.10 50.88 -45.72
N THR A 547 -28.12 52.12 -46.19
CA THR A 547 -28.45 53.36 -45.50
C THR A 547 -29.95 53.39 -45.18
N SER A 548 -30.34 53.59 -43.91
CA SER A 548 -31.67 54.09 -43.46
C SER A 548 -31.66 54.08 -41.92
N SER A 549 -31.43 55.20 -41.24
CA SER A 549 -32.36 56.30 -40.92
C SER A 549 -33.46 55.92 -39.90
N ILE A 550 -33.43 56.63 -38.76
CA ILE A 550 -34.59 57.01 -37.91
C ILE A 550 -35.20 55.82 -37.11
N MET A 551 -35.26 55.81 -35.77
CA MET A 551 -36.00 56.75 -34.96
C MET A 551 -35.62 56.64 -33.48
N ARG A 552 -35.52 57.82 -32.87
CA ARG A 552 -35.30 58.15 -31.46
C ARG A 552 -36.55 57.77 -30.64
N SER A 553 -36.41 56.99 -29.57
CA SER A 553 -37.44 56.88 -28.53
C SER A 553 -36.81 56.96 -27.15
N LYS A 554 -37.12 58.06 -26.46
CA LYS A 554 -36.84 58.34 -25.06
C LYS A 554 -37.64 57.33 -24.20
N ARG A 555 -37.02 56.74 -23.18
CA ARG A 555 -37.75 56.33 -21.98
C ARG A 555 -37.11 56.90 -20.74
N THR A 556 -37.95 57.66 -20.07
CA THR A 556 -37.79 58.43 -18.84
C THR A 556 -37.61 57.53 -17.61
N ALA A 557 -36.93 58.12 -16.64
CA ALA A 557 -36.86 57.69 -15.25
C ALA A 557 -38.26 57.59 -14.61
N GLY A 558 -38.39 56.67 -13.66
CA GLY A 558 -39.49 56.58 -12.73
C GLY A 558 -38.98 56.01 -11.40
N THR A 559 -38.75 56.91 -10.45
CA THR A 559 -38.66 56.65 -9.01
C THR A 559 -40.03 56.27 -8.45
N MET A 560 -40.04 55.28 -7.56
CA MET A 560 -40.79 55.30 -6.30
C MET A 560 -39.99 54.55 -5.25
#